data_AF-A0A6A8LR80-F1
#
_entry.id   AF-A0A6A8LR80-F1
#
_cell.length_a   1.000
_cell.length_b   1.000
_cell.length_c   1.000
_cell.angle_alpha   90.00
_cell.angle_beta   90.00
_cell.angle_gamma   90.00
#
_symmetry.space_group_name_H-M   'P 1'
#
loop_
_entity.id
_entity.type
_entity.pdbx_description
1 polymer ?
#
loop_
_entity_poly.entity_id
_entity_poly.type
_entity_poly.pdbx_seq_one_letter_code
_entity_poly.pdbx_strand_id
1 'polypeptide(L)' 'MKKLIKKSEPILGLGESIIVLAIILGILGFLIIGQHQEPQAPLLIAFVVLMVYGRLRGFTWDTII' A
#
# COMPACT_ATOMS: atom_id res chain seq x y z
N MET A 1 17.60 29.75 -14.57
CA MET A 1 16.79 29.40 -13.40
C MET A 1 16.25 27.99 -13.57
N LYS A 2 16.75 27.00 -12.82
CA LYS A 2 16.26 25.61 -12.87
C LYS A 2 14.85 25.57 -12.26
N LYS A 3 13.84 25.25 -13.07
CA LYS A 3 12.47 24.99 -12.63
C LYS A 3 12.50 23.80 -11.68
N LEU A 4 12.37 24.05 -10.37
CA LEU A 4 12.18 23.00 -9.38
C LEU A 4 10.78 22.41 -9.60
N ILE A 5 10.71 21.32 -10.34
CA ILE A 5 9.51 20.50 -10.46
C ILE A 5 9.26 19.94 -9.06
N LYS A 6 8.42 20.62 -8.28
CA LYS A 6 7.90 20.12 -7.02
C LYS A 6 7.08 18.88 -7.39
N LYS A 7 7.67 17.70 -7.19
CA LYS A 7 6.99 16.41 -7.37
C LYS A 7 5.84 16.41 -6.35
N SER A 8 4.64 16.73 -6.82
CA SER A 8 3.43 16.68 -5.99
C SER A 8 3.35 15.27 -5.41
N GLU A 9 3.38 15.17 -4.09
CA GLU A 9 3.11 13.93 -3.41
C GLU A 9 1.76 13.41 -3.92
N PRO A 10 1.66 12.14 -4.33
CA PRO A 10 0.41 11.59 -4.82
C PRO A 10 -0.61 11.65 -3.69
N ILE A 11 -1.60 12.53 -3.83
CA ILE A 11 -2.67 12.68 -2.86
C ILE A 11 -3.55 11.44 -3.01
N LEU A 12 -3.58 10.58 -1.99
CA LEU A 12 -4.51 9.44 -1.97
C LEU A 12 -5.94 9.99 -1.89
N GLY A 13 -6.68 9.85 -2.98
CA GLY A 13 -8.11 10.17 -2.98
C GLY A 13 -8.88 9.17 -2.11
N LEU A 14 -10.02 9.58 -1.57
CA LEU A 14 -10.91 8.70 -0.79
C LEU A 14 -11.24 7.39 -1.53
N GLY A 15 -11.47 7.46 -2.85
CA GLY A 15 -11.72 6.27 -3.67
C GLY A 15 -10.53 5.33 -3.75
N GLU A 16 -9.31 5.84 -3.84
CA GLU A 16 -8.10 5.01 -3.86
C GLU A 16 -7.86 4.35 -2.51
N SER A 17 -8.07 5.07 -1.41
CA SER A 17 -7.99 4.50 -0.07
C SER A 17 -9.01 3.38 0.15
N ILE A 18 -10.25 3.53 -0.35
CA ILE A 18 -11.27 2.48 -0.28
C ILE A 18 -10.84 1.24 -1.07
N ILE A 19 -10.27 1.41 -2.26
CA ILE A 19 -9.78 0.29 -3.09
C ILE A 19 -8.62 -0.43 -2.40
N VAL A 20 -7.64 0.31 -1.88
CA VAL A 20 -6.50 -0.26 -1.14
C VAL A 20 -6.97 -1.03 0.08
N LEU A 21 -7.92 -0.44 0.83
CA LEU A 21 -8.53 -1.08 1.99
C LEU A 21 -9.24 -2.39 1.59
N ALA A 22 -10.06 -2.36 0.55
CA ALA A 22 -10.76 -3.54 0.05
C ALA A 22 -9.80 -4.66 -0.39
N ILE A 23 -8.68 -4.31 -1.05
CA ILE A 23 -7.64 -5.27 -1.45
C ILE A 23 -6.99 -5.91 -0.22
N ILE A 24 -6.60 -5.11 0.78
CA ILE A 24 -5.97 -5.63 2.01
C ILE A 24 -6.93 -6.55 2.76
N LEU A 25 -8.19 -6.12 2.94
CA LEU A 25 -9.23 -6.94 3.58
C LEU A 25 -9.49 -8.23 2.81
N GLY A 26 -9.49 -8.19 1.48
CA GLY A 26 -9.65 -9.37 0.63
C GLY A 26 -8.49 -10.36 0.81
N ILE A 27 -7.24 -9.87 0.81
CA ILE A 27 -6.04 -10.70 1.00
C ILE A 27 -6.05 -11.34 2.40
N LEU A 28 -6.28 -10.54 3.44
CA LEU A 28 -6.31 -11.01 4.82
C LEU A 28 -7.46 -12.01 5.04
N GLY A 29 -8.67 -11.67 4.59
CA GLY A 29 -9.84 -12.54 4.74
C GLY A 29 -9.67 -13.87 3.99
N PHE A 30 -9.17 -13.83 2.75
CA PHE A 30 -8.96 -15.04 1.96
C PHE A 30 -7.89 -15.96 2.57
N LEU A 31 -6.77 -15.39 3.01
CA LEU A 31 -5.65 -16.17 3.55
C LEU A 31 -5.91 -16.67 4.99
N ILE A 32 -6.56 -15.87 5.84
CA ILE A 32 -6.85 -16.26 7.24
C ILE A 32 -8.04 -17.21 7.29
N ILE A 33 -9.16 -16.87 6.63
CA ILE A 33 -10.41 -17.63 6.75
C ILE A 33 -10.41 -18.78 5.73
N GLY A 34 -9.99 -18.54 4.49
CA GLY A 34 -10.00 -19.56 3.44
C GLY A 34 -8.87 -20.58 3.55
N GLN A 35 -7.67 -20.14 3.92
CA GLN A 35 -6.47 -20.99 3.98
C GLN A 35 -6.04 -21.35 5.41
N HIS A 36 -6.77 -20.90 6.44
CA HIS A 36 -6.45 -21.13 7.87
C HIS A 36 -4.98 -20.81 8.22
N GLN A 37 -4.38 -19.85 7.51
CA GLN A 37 -3.01 -19.45 7.77
C GLN A 37 -2.92 -18.67 9.07
N GLU A 38 -1.80 -18.83 9.76
CA GLU A 38 -1.50 -18.02 10.93
C GLU A 38 -1.48 -16.53 10.54
N PRO A 39 -2.03 -15.61 11.35
CA PRO A 39 -2.23 -14.21 10.97
C PRO A 39 -0.96 -13.47 10.54
N GLN A 40 0.22 -13.95 10.94
CA GLN A 40 1.51 -13.34 10.68
C GLN A 40 1.86 -13.35 9.18
N ALA A 41 1.66 -14.46 8.48
CA ALA A 41 2.01 -14.57 7.05
C ALA A 41 1.11 -13.71 6.13
N PRO A 42 -0.24 -13.72 6.26
CA PRO A 42 -1.12 -12.83 5.51
C PRO A 42 -0.84 -11.36 5.76
N LEU A 43 -0.49 -11.00 7.00
CA LEU A 43 -0.20 -9.62 7.38
C LEU A 43 1.09 -9.12 6.69
N LEU A 44 2.12 -9.96 6.62
CA LEU A 44 3.34 -9.65 5.87
C LEU A 44 3.06 -9.46 4.37
N ILE A 45 2.22 -10.33 3.78
CA ILE A 45 1.83 -10.21 2.37
C ILE A 45 1.09 -8.90 2.13
N ALA A 46 0.10 -8.56 2.97
CA ALA A 46 -0.62 -7.30 2.89
C ALA A 46 0.32 -6.09 3.02
N PHE A 47 1.31 -6.16 3.91
CA PHE A 47 2.33 -5.12 4.08
C PHE A 47 3.21 -4.95 2.85
N VAL A 48 3.67 -6.05 2.24
CA VAL A 48 4.48 -6.02 1.01
C VAL A 48 3.67 -5.43 -0.14
N VAL A 49 2.39 -5.82 -0.28
CA VAL A 49 1.49 -5.25 -1.28
C VAL A 49 1.30 -3.75 -1.08
N LEU A 50 1.13 -3.30 0.17
CA LEU A 50 1.06 -1.87 0.53
C LEU A 50 2.36 -1.13 0.17
N MET A 51 3.51 -1.71 0.50
CA MET A 51 4.82 -1.12 0.22
C MET A 51 5.06 -0.98 -1.29
N VAL A 52 4.72 -2.02 -2.06
CA VAL A 52 4.78 -2.01 -3.52
C VAL A 52 3.80 -1.01 -4.09
N TYR A 53 2.57 -0.95 -3.57
CA TYR A 53 1.56 0.02 -3.97
C TYR A 53 2.03 1.47 -3.74
N GLY A 54 2.57 1.77 -2.55
CA GLY A 54 3.16 3.07 -2.25
C GLY A 54 4.30 3.42 -3.21
N ARG A 55 5.21 2.47 -3.45
CA ARG A 55 6.33 2.65 -4.38
C ARG A 55 5.85 2.92 -5.82
N LEU A 56 4.86 2.18 -6.31
CA LEU A 56 4.26 2.37 -7.65
C LEU A 56 3.53 3.72 -7.76
N ARG A 57 2.91 4.19 -6.69
CA ARG A 57 2.27 5.51 -6.63
C ARG A 57 3.30 6.65 -6.68
N GLY A 58 4.58 6.35 -6.50
CA GLY A 58 5.64 7.33 -6.50
C GLY A 58 5.84 7.98 -5.13
N PHE A 59 5.33 7.37 -4.05
CA PHE A 59 5.83 7.65 -2.70
C PHE A 59 7.32 7.33 -2.72
N THR A 60 8.13 8.39 -2.67
CA THR A 60 9.55 8.27 -2.45
C THR A 60 9.71 8.03 -0.96
N TRP A 61 10.01 6.79 -0.57
CA TRP A 61 10.43 6.43 0.79
C TRP A 61 11.81 7.05 1.16
N ASP A 62 12.21 8.11 0.47
CA ASP A 62 13.41 8.93 0.74
C ASP A 62 13.23 9.77 2.01
N THR A 63 11.99 10.00 2.46
CA THR A 63 11.69 10.75 3.69
C THR A 63 11.75 9.87 4.94
N ILE A 64 12.73 8.97 5.01
CA ILE A 64 13.10 8.29 6.25
C ILE A 64 14.34 9.02 6.79
N ILE A 65 14.11 10.08 7.57
CA ILE A 65 15.08 10.69 8.49
C ILE A 65 14.44 10.69 9.88
#